data_AF-A2G3G5-F1
#
_entry.id   AF-A2G3G5-F1
#
_cell.length_a   1.000
_cell.length_b   1.000
_cell.length_c   1.000
_cell.angle_alpha   90.00
_cell.angle_beta   90.00
_cell.angle_gamma   90.00
#
_symmetry.space_group_name_H-M   'P 1'
#
loop_
_entity.id
_entity.type
_entity.pdbx_description
1 polymer ?
#
loop_
_entity_poly.entity_id
_entity_poly.type
_entity_poly.pdbx_seq_one_letter_code
_entity_poly.pdbx_strand_id
1 'polypeptide(L)'
;MSATTSPNSLVMNPTSMLVEMKSFIPFSYTFETEIQKIKQELLQGDLDCSAKDETNEQYLYEMQDLVEHLPKLPEIQQKKLTIPEFDEIEVKPTDSVETKKFIRKVNYEFLGFHCNHKDCDMVYFIDIYKSEEFKTYDNFVSLVAKCVWQIRDKDKRGKVWNEQIKPATFELKKTIYALVILAGKVSMYNAKMNPQCSKCKAAMRKYNYSVKEIERMRKDYTDLKKEAEKPAEDKMDMLTFLNKNYPTANDFLLSDVKKKYKETFGIVKTFDILREEIEATKLFKVMNHHNIYHVKRL
;
A
#
# COMPACT_ATOMS: atom_id res chain seq x y z
N MET A 1 -10.66 -11.73 31.81
CA MET A 1 -11.31 -10.42 31.99
C MET A 1 -10.56 -9.43 31.12
N SER A 2 -10.90 -9.35 29.84
CA SER A 2 -11.83 -8.35 29.28
C SER A 2 -11.32 -6.92 29.46
N ALA A 3 -10.45 -6.49 28.56
CA ALA A 3 -10.34 -5.10 28.17
C ALA A 3 -10.74 -5.03 26.69
N THR A 4 -12.03 -5.18 26.43
CA THR A 4 -12.65 -4.87 25.14
C THR A 4 -12.56 -3.36 24.96
N THR A 5 -11.51 -2.88 24.29
CA THR A 5 -11.46 -1.51 23.81
C THR A 5 -12.55 -1.34 22.75
N SER A 6 -13.52 -0.50 23.08
CA SER A 6 -14.61 -0.05 22.21
C SER A 6 -14.09 0.28 20.79
N PRO A 7 -14.83 -0.05 19.71
CA PRO A 7 -14.37 0.18 18.35
C PRO A 7 -14.37 1.69 18.06
N ASN A 8 -13.20 2.32 18.19
CA ASN A 8 -12.98 3.70 17.75
C ASN A 8 -12.95 3.75 16.22
N SER A 9 -14.12 3.74 15.59
CA SER A 9 -14.30 4.29 14.25
C SER A 9 -14.21 5.81 14.35
N LEU A 10 -13.29 6.43 13.61
CA LEU A 10 -13.36 7.88 13.36
C LEU A 10 -14.55 8.10 12.44
N VAL A 11 -15.70 8.39 13.05
CA VAL A 11 -16.92 8.78 12.35
C VAL A 11 -16.77 10.24 11.99
N MET A 12 -16.50 10.49 10.71
CA MET A 12 -16.45 11.85 10.18
C MET A 12 -17.73 12.13 9.41
N ASN A 13 -18.54 13.03 9.94
CA ASN A 13 -19.62 13.64 9.19
C ASN A 13 -19.01 14.82 8.38
N PRO A 14 -19.37 15.02 7.11
CA PRO A 14 -19.06 16.27 6.40
C PRO A 14 -19.33 17.54 7.23
N THR A 15 -20.35 17.51 8.10
CA THR A 15 -20.69 18.53 9.11
C THR A 15 -19.62 18.69 10.20
N SER A 16 -19.03 17.59 10.72
CA SER A 16 -18.00 17.65 11.77
C SER A 16 -16.63 18.10 11.25
N MET A 17 -16.32 17.87 9.97
CA MET A 17 -15.01 18.25 9.40
C MET A 17 -14.92 19.69 8.88
N LEU A 18 -16.05 20.36 8.61
CA LEU A 18 -16.08 21.83 8.46
C LEU A 18 -15.62 22.54 9.75
N VAL A 19 -15.65 21.85 10.88
CA VAL A 19 -15.14 22.33 12.17
C VAL A 19 -13.64 22.09 12.33
N GLU A 20 -13.12 20.95 11.87
CA GLU A 20 -11.73 20.53 12.09
C GLU A 20 -10.69 21.20 11.18
N MET A 21 -11.05 21.65 9.97
CA MET A 21 -10.14 22.37 9.06
C MET A 21 -9.74 23.78 9.53
N LYS A 22 -10.25 24.25 10.68
CA LYS A 22 -9.96 25.57 11.25
C LYS A 22 -8.56 25.73 11.84
N SER A 23 -7.70 24.72 11.82
CA SER A 23 -6.33 24.83 12.37
C SER A 23 -5.36 25.69 11.56
N PHE A 24 -5.79 26.32 10.45
CA PHE A 24 -4.88 27.04 9.52
C PHE A 24 -5.28 28.45 9.06
N ILE A 25 -6.28 29.12 9.66
CA ILE A 25 -6.64 30.50 9.25
C ILE A 25 -6.33 31.51 10.37
N PRO A 26 -5.55 32.58 10.12
CA PRO A 26 -5.29 33.63 11.11
C PRO A 26 -6.59 34.35 11.44
N PHE A 27 -6.86 34.50 12.75
CA PHE A 27 -7.98 35.27 13.27
C PHE A 27 -7.83 36.76 12.93
N SER A 28 -8.55 37.22 11.92
CA SER A 28 -8.97 38.63 11.80
C SER A 28 -10.50 38.67 11.78
N TYR A 29 -11.09 39.58 12.56
CA TYR A 29 -12.53 39.68 12.80
C TYR A 29 -13.23 40.28 11.56
N THR A 30 -13.40 39.50 10.50
CA THR A 30 -14.01 39.91 9.22
C THR A 30 -15.41 39.32 9.07
N PHE A 31 -16.26 39.94 8.23
CA PHE A 31 -17.59 39.43 7.85
C PHE A 31 -17.56 37.93 7.49
N GLU A 32 -16.54 37.49 6.78
CA GLU A 32 -16.30 36.08 6.47
C GLU A 32 -16.19 35.19 7.73
N THR A 33 -15.51 35.62 8.80
CA THR A 33 -15.43 34.83 10.03
C THR A 33 -16.78 34.69 10.74
N GLU A 34 -17.61 35.72 10.69
CA GLU A 34 -18.96 35.70 11.26
C GLU A 34 -19.87 34.77 10.46
N ILE A 35 -19.81 34.84 9.13
CA ILE A 35 -20.52 33.89 8.25
C ILE A 35 -20.06 32.45 8.50
N GLN A 36 -18.75 32.19 8.64
CA GLN A 36 -18.27 30.84 8.94
C GLN A 36 -18.73 30.34 10.31
N LYS A 37 -18.87 31.22 11.30
CA LYS A 37 -19.43 30.86 12.61
C LYS A 37 -20.91 30.47 12.47
N ILE A 38 -21.70 31.29 11.79
CA ILE A 38 -23.13 31.00 11.54
C ILE A 38 -23.30 29.70 10.75
N LYS A 39 -22.46 29.44 9.74
CA LYS A 39 -22.48 28.17 9.00
C LYS A 39 -22.29 26.98 9.94
N GLN A 40 -21.38 27.07 10.90
CA GLN A 40 -21.19 26.01 11.88
C GLN A 40 -22.40 25.84 12.79
N GLU A 41 -22.98 26.95 13.24
CA GLU A 41 -24.18 26.94 14.09
C GLU A 41 -25.35 26.22 13.39
N LEU A 42 -25.62 26.61 12.14
CA LEU A 42 -26.64 25.98 11.28
C LEU A 42 -26.44 24.47 11.11
N LEU A 43 -25.19 24.07 10.90
CA LEU A 43 -24.80 22.69 10.64
C LEU A 43 -24.84 21.82 11.89
N GLN A 44 -24.57 22.39 13.07
CA GLN A 44 -24.64 21.70 14.36
C GLN A 44 -26.06 21.66 14.93
N GLY A 45 -26.97 22.51 14.43
CA GLY A 45 -28.32 22.61 14.94
C GLY A 45 -28.44 23.44 16.22
N ASP A 46 -27.46 24.30 16.50
CA ASP A 46 -27.36 25.13 17.70
C ASP A 46 -27.46 26.63 17.38
N LEU A 47 -28.07 26.99 16.24
CA LEU A 47 -28.33 28.37 15.87
C LEU A 47 -29.22 29.06 16.92
N ASP A 48 -28.69 30.12 17.55
CA ASP A 48 -29.49 31.01 18.38
C ASP A 48 -30.51 31.76 17.50
N CYS A 49 -31.78 31.39 17.66
CA CYS A 49 -32.92 31.94 16.94
C CYS A 49 -33.59 33.11 17.65
N SER A 50 -33.07 33.55 18.80
CA SER A 50 -33.66 34.65 19.58
C SER A 50 -33.57 35.98 18.81
N ALA A 51 -34.68 36.73 18.74
CA ALA A 51 -34.71 38.08 18.16
C ALA A 51 -35.58 39.03 19.01
N LYS A 52 -35.43 40.34 18.82
CA LYS A 52 -36.29 41.32 19.47
C LYS A 52 -37.68 41.40 18.83
N ASP A 53 -37.73 41.18 17.52
CA ASP A 53 -38.97 41.15 16.74
C ASP A 53 -39.40 39.70 16.48
N GLU A 54 -40.67 39.39 16.74
CA GLU A 54 -41.24 38.04 16.59
C GLU A 54 -41.15 37.52 15.14
N THR A 55 -41.23 38.40 14.14
CA THR A 55 -41.11 38.02 12.72
C THR A 55 -39.68 37.63 12.38
N ASN A 56 -38.70 38.38 12.90
CA ASN A 56 -37.28 38.05 12.72
C ASN A 56 -36.92 36.73 13.43
N GLU A 57 -37.47 36.48 14.63
CA GLU A 57 -37.32 35.21 15.35
C GLU A 57 -37.85 34.05 14.50
N GLN A 58 -39.05 34.18 13.93
CA GLN A 58 -39.61 33.18 13.03
C GLN A 58 -38.72 32.92 11.81
N TYR A 59 -38.15 33.96 11.19
CA TYR A 59 -37.23 33.78 10.07
C TYR A 59 -35.94 33.05 10.47
N LEU A 60 -35.43 33.25 11.68
CA LEU A 60 -34.26 32.50 12.16
C LEU A 60 -34.56 31.01 12.31
N TYR A 61 -35.73 30.65 12.85
CA TYR A 61 -36.19 29.26 12.88
C TYR A 61 -36.36 28.68 11.48
N GLU A 62 -36.94 29.42 10.53
CA GLU A 62 -37.03 28.98 9.12
C GLU A 62 -35.65 28.69 8.51
N MET A 63 -34.64 29.52 8.79
CA MET A 63 -33.28 29.28 8.30
C MET A 63 -32.66 28.01 8.87
N GLN A 64 -32.89 27.73 10.16
CA GLN A 64 -32.44 26.49 10.80
C GLN A 64 -33.15 25.27 10.19
N ASP A 65 -34.48 25.33 10.06
CA ASP A 65 -35.30 24.28 9.48
C ASP A 65 -34.87 23.95 8.04
N LEU A 66 -34.53 24.95 7.22
CA LEU A 66 -34.06 24.74 5.86
C LEU A 66 -32.82 23.86 5.77
N VAL A 67 -31.91 23.95 6.75
CA VAL A 67 -30.67 23.15 6.80
C VAL A 67 -30.92 21.80 7.45
N GLU A 68 -31.69 21.75 8.54
CA GLU A 68 -31.96 20.53 9.30
C GLU A 68 -32.74 19.48 8.49
N HIS A 69 -33.63 19.94 7.62
CA HIS A 69 -34.45 19.08 6.77
C HIS A 69 -33.77 18.67 5.44
N LEU A 70 -32.50 19.06 5.22
CA LEU A 70 -31.75 18.59 4.06
C LEU A 70 -31.48 17.07 4.14
N PRO A 71 -31.42 16.36 2.99
CA PRO A 71 -31.02 14.96 2.97
C PRO A 71 -29.65 14.76 3.65
N LYS A 72 -29.63 13.90 4.66
CA LYS A 72 -28.39 13.58 5.37
C LYS A 72 -27.48 12.73 4.48
N LEU A 73 -26.19 13.07 4.44
CA LEU A 73 -25.20 12.27 3.75
C LEU A 73 -24.88 11.01 4.56
N PRO A 74 -24.58 9.87 3.90
CA PRO A 74 -24.05 8.71 4.58
C PRO A 74 -22.75 9.07 5.30
N GLU A 75 -22.51 8.44 6.44
CA GLU A 75 -21.25 8.61 7.15
C GLU A 75 -20.10 8.00 6.35
N ILE A 76 -18.97 8.71 6.30
CA ILE A 76 -17.76 8.17 5.70
C ILE A 76 -17.17 7.16 6.67
N GLN A 77 -17.21 5.88 6.28
CA GLN A 77 -16.67 4.79 7.08
C GLN A 77 -15.16 4.69 6.83
N GLN A 78 -14.36 5.34 7.68
CA GLN A 78 -12.93 5.06 7.74
C GLN A 78 -12.72 3.73 8.47
N LYS A 79 -12.56 2.63 7.71
CA LYS A 79 -12.02 1.40 8.30
C LYS A 79 -10.56 1.67 8.65
N LYS A 80 -10.19 1.43 9.92
CA LYS A 80 -8.78 1.50 10.35
C LYS A 80 -7.94 0.61 9.44
N LEU A 81 -7.11 1.24 8.62
CA LEU A 81 -6.19 0.53 7.74
C LEU A 81 -5.28 -0.35 8.60
N THR A 82 -5.29 -1.65 8.32
CA THR A 82 -4.49 -2.61 9.08
C THR A 82 -3.09 -2.64 8.47
N ILE A 83 -2.07 -2.32 9.26
CA ILE A 83 -0.68 -2.49 8.84
C ILE A 83 -0.41 -4.00 8.88
N PRO A 84 0.07 -4.62 7.79
CA PRO A 84 0.42 -6.02 7.80
C PRO A 84 1.63 -6.24 8.71
N GLU A 85 1.49 -7.19 9.64
CA GLU A 85 2.61 -7.74 10.39
C GLU A 85 3.20 -8.89 9.58
N PHE A 86 4.53 -8.93 9.52
CA PHE A 86 5.28 -9.94 8.78
C PHE A 86 6.01 -10.84 9.74
N ASP A 87 5.88 -12.15 9.55
CA ASP A 87 6.60 -13.12 10.36
C ASP A 87 8.08 -13.17 9.98
N GLU A 88 8.94 -13.40 10.96
CA GLU A 88 10.35 -13.68 10.70
C GLU A 88 10.49 -15.00 9.93
N ILE A 89 11.17 -14.96 8.79
CA ILE A 89 11.50 -16.17 8.06
C ILE A 89 12.72 -16.81 8.73
N GLU A 90 12.53 -17.99 9.32
CA GLU A 90 13.61 -18.71 10.01
C GLU A 90 14.73 -19.12 9.03
N VAL A 91 15.97 -18.89 9.45
CA VAL A 91 17.18 -19.35 8.76
C VAL A 91 17.51 -20.78 9.20
N LYS A 92 17.39 -21.76 8.29
CA LYS A 92 17.67 -23.16 8.62
C LYS A 92 19.17 -23.46 8.52
N PRO A 93 19.71 -24.36 9.36
CA PRO A 93 21.10 -24.80 9.25
C PRO A 93 21.44 -25.37 7.86
N THR A 94 20.47 -26.07 7.26
CA THR A 94 20.55 -26.69 5.92
C THR A 94 20.51 -25.69 4.77
N ASP A 95 20.22 -24.41 5.01
CA ASP A 95 20.16 -23.40 3.96
C ASP A 95 21.55 -23.09 3.38
N SER A 96 21.62 -22.89 2.07
CA SER A 96 22.84 -22.43 1.39
C SER A 96 23.24 -21.03 1.86
N VAL A 97 24.49 -20.62 1.65
CA VAL A 97 24.99 -19.29 2.04
C VAL A 97 24.17 -18.17 1.37
N GLU A 98 23.79 -18.36 0.11
CA GLU A 98 22.97 -17.43 -0.69
C GLU A 98 21.55 -17.35 -0.13
N THR A 99 20.95 -18.49 0.21
CA THR A 99 19.62 -18.57 0.81
C THR A 99 19.60 -17.86 2.16
N LYS A 100 20.61 -18.09 3.01
CA LYS A 100 20.77 -17.41 4.32
C LYS A 100 20.89 -15.89 4.16
N LYS A 101 21.67 -15.42 3.18
CA LYS A 101 21.80 -13.99 2.87
C LYS A 101 20.48 -13.40 2.39
N PHE A 102 19.74 -14.10 1.53
CA PHE A 102 18.46 -13.64 1.02
C PHE A 102 17.40 -13.55 2.13
N ILE A 103 17.29 -14.56 3.00
CA ILE A 103 16.40 -14.55 4.17
C ILE A 103 16.68 -13.33 5.06
N ARG A 104 17.95 -13.06 5.42
CA ARG A 104 18.31 -11.90 6.25
C ARG A 104 17.89 -10.57 5.63
N LYS A 105 18.06 -10.43 4.31
CA LYS A 105 17.65 -9.23 3.58
C LYS A 105 16.14 -9.04 3.60
N VAL A 106 15.39 -10.13 3.41
CA VAL A 106 13.93 -10.13 3.46
C VAL A 106 13.45 -9.78 4.87
N ASN A 107 13.97 -10.45 5.91
CA ASN A 107 13.62 -10.14 7.30
C ASN A 107 13.92 -8.69 7.67
N TYR A 108 15.09 -8.15 7.28
CA TYR A 108 15.42 -6.73 7.52
C TYR A 108 14.43 -5.77 6.86
N GLU A 109 14.00 -6.08 5.63
CA GLU A 109 13.05 -5.24 4.89
C GLU A 109 11.63 -5.28 5.50
N PHE A 110 11.14 -6.47 5.87
CA PHE A 110 9.74 -6.67 6.23
C PHE A 110 9.45 -6.56 7.73
N LEU A 111 10.38 -6.98 8.61
CA LEU A 111 10.20 -6.81 10.06
C LEU A 111 10.23 -5.33 10.47
N GLY A 112 10.94 -4.49 9.71
CA GLY A 112 10.94 -3.03 9.89
C GLY A 112 9.85 -2.30 9.09
N PHE A 113 8.94 -3.02 8.42
CA PHE A 113 7.95 -2.40 7.55
C PHE A 113 6.96 -1.56 8.36
N HIS A 114 6.86 -0.29 8.00
CA HIS A 114 5.85 0.61 8.54
C HIS A 114 5.20 1.40 7.40
N CYS A 115 3.92 1.69 7.56
CA CYS A 115 3.16 2.51 6.63
C CYS A 115 2.45 3.64 7.38
N ASN A 116 2.69 4.88 6.96
CA ASN A 116 1.90 6.02 7.41
C ASN A 116 0.59 6.08 6.62
N HIS A 117 -0.50 5.66 7.24
CA HIS A 117 -1.81 5.63 6.58
C HIS A 117 -2.44 7.01 6.40
N LYS A 118 -1.97 8.05 7.10
CA LYS A 118 -2.45 9.43 6.94
C LYS A 118 -2.35 9.94 5.50
N ASP A 119 -1.33 9.50 4.76
CA ASP A 119 -1.11 9.89 3.36
C ASP A 119 -1.93 9.03 2.37
N CYS A 120 -2.47 7.89 2.82
CA CYS A 120 -3.18 6.92 1.99
C CYS A 120 -4.69 7.21 1.88
N ASP A 121 -5.31 7.80 2.91
CA ASP A 121 -6.76 8.04 2.98
C ASP A 121 -7.22 9.34 2.29
N MET A 122 -6.30 10.28 2.10
CA MET A 122 -6.63 11.66 1.70
C MET A 122 -7.01 11.82 0.22
N VAL A 123 -6.57 10.93 -0.68
CA VAL A 123 -6.70 11.14 -2.14
C VAL A 123 -8.16 11.12 -2.60
N TYR A 124 -8.90 10.08 -2.27
CA TYR A 124 -10.31 9.96 -2.70
C TYR A 124 -11.25 10.89 -1.91
N PHE A 125 -10.88 11.24 -0.68
CA PHE A 125 -11.65 12.17 0.13
C PHE A 125 -11.59 13.58 -0.48
N ILE A 126 -10.40 14.05 -0.88
CA ILE A 126 -10.20 15.34 -1.56
C ILE A 126 -11.09 15.47 -2.81
N ASP A 127 -11.31 14.39 -3.55
CA ASP A 127 -12.14 14.42 -4.76
C ASP A 127 -13.63 14.69 -4.47
N ILE A 128 -14.17 14.20 -3.35
CA ILE A 128 -15.55 14.49 -2.93
C ILE A 128 -15.68 15.98 -2.59
N TYR A 129 -14.72 16.57 -1.88
CA TYR A 129 -14.76 17.98 -1.51
C TYR A 129 -14.53 18.94 -2.68
N LYS A 130 -13.70 18.53 -3.66
CA LYS A 130 -13.47 19.33 -4.88
C LYS A 130 -14.63 19.24 -5.87
N SER A 131 -15.58 18.34 -5.65
CA SER A 131 -16.71 18.10 -6.54
C SER A 131 -17.64 19.31 -6.66
N GLU A 132 -18.30 19.44 -7.80
CA GLU A 132 -19.25 20.52 -8.06
C GLU A 132 -20.49 20.42 -7.15
N GLU A 133 -20.86 19.20 -6.78
CA GLU A 133 -22.00 18.91 -5.92
C GLU A 133 -21.72 19.36 -4.50
N PHE A 134 -20.51 19.13 -3.98
CA PHE A 134 -20.10 19.67 -2.67
C PHE A 134 -20.08 21.20 -2.68
N LYS A 135 -19.54 21.82 -3.73
CA LYS A 135 -19.58 23.29 -3.88
C LYS A 135 -21.02 23.82 -3.93
N THR A 136 -21.92 23.12 -4.60
CA THR A 136 -23.34 23.49 -4.68
C THR A 136 -23.99 23.46 -3.29
N TYR A 137 -23.75 22.40 -2.52
CA TYR A 137 -24.20 22.30 -1.14
C TYR A 137 -23.60 23.39 -0.24
N ASP A 138 -22.28 23.60 -0.29
CA ASP A 138 -21.58 24.60 0.51
C ASP A 138 -22.06 26.03 0.21
N ASN A 139 -22.31 26.33 -1.07
CA ASN A 139 -22.85 27.61 -1.50
C ASN A 139 -24.26 27.85 -0.94
N PHE A 140 -25.11 26.82 -0.90
CA PHE A 140 -26.45 26.92 -0.32
C PHE A 140 -26.40 27.18 1.19
N VAL A 141 -25.59 26.43 1.94
CA VAL A 141 -25.41 26.68 3.39
C VAL A 141 -24.84 28.09 3.63
N SER A 142 -23.94 28.56 2.76
CA SER A 142 -23.40 29.92 2.81
C SER A 142 -24.46 31.00 2.52
N LEU A 143 -25.44 30.72 1.65
CA LEU A 143 -26.56 31.60 1.38
C LEU A 143 -27.48 31.71 2.59
N VAL A 144 -27.83 30.59 3.23
CA VAL A 144 -28.63 30.56 4.46
C VAL A 144 -27.91 31.31 5.59
N ALA A 145 -26.60 31.11 5.75
CA ALA A 145 -25.81 31.83 6.75
C ALA A 145 -25.80 33.35 6.52
N LYS A 146 -25.77 33.80 5.26
CA LYS A 146 -25.91 35.22 4.92
C LYS A 146 -27.30 35.76 5.26
N CYS A 147 -28.36 34.97 5.09
CA CYS A 147 -29.71 35.35 5.49
C CYS A 147 -29.80 35.54 7.00
N VAL A 148 -29.31 34.57 7.78
CA VAL A 148 -29.24 34.66 9.26
C VAL A 148 -28.50 35.92 9.70
N TRP A 149 -27.34 36.20 9.09
CA TRP A 149 -26.57 37.40 9.40
C TRP A 149 -27.38 38.68 9.13
N GLN A 150 -28.08 38.75 8.00
CA GLN A 150 -28.92 39.90 7.66
C GLN A 150 -30.11 40.06 8.61
N ILE A 151 -30.77 38.97 8.99
CA ILE A 151 -31.88 38.99 9.95
C ILE A 151 -31.37 39.56 11.27
N ARG A 152 -30.25 39.05 11.79
CA ARG A 152 -29.60 39.55 13.02
C ARG A 152 -29.20 41.03 12.90
N ASP A 153 -28.66 41.49 11.76
CA ASP A 153 -28.32 42.91 11.55
C ASP A 153 -29.56 43.82 11.51
N LYS A 154 -30.65 43.38 10.87
CA LYS A 154 -31.91 44.14 10.83
C LYS A 154 -32.56 44.22 12.20
N ASP A 155 -32.60 43.11 12.93
CA ASP A 155 -33.14 43.03 14.28
C ASP A 155 -32.38 43.93 15.26
N LYS A 156 -31.04 43.93 15.20
CA LYS A 156 -30.19 44.86 15.97
C LYS A 156 -30.55 46.33 15.72
N ARG A 157 -31.01 46.67 14.52
CA ARG A 157 -31.44 48.01 14.11
C ARG A 157 -32.92 48.30 14.36
N GLY A 158 -33.65 47.37 14.99
CA GLY A 158 -35.10 47.49 15.24
C GLY A 158 -35.93 47.47 13.96
N LYS A 159 -35.49 46.70 12.95
CA LYS A 159 -36.19 46.55 11.67
C LYS A 159 -36.48 45.07 11.39
N VAL A 160 -37.58 44.83 10.69
CA VAL A 160 -37.92 43.50 10.17
C VAL A 160 -37.14 43.25 8.88
N TRP A 161 -36.61 42.03 8.72
CA TRP A 161 -35.97 41.60 7.48
C TRP A 161 -37.01 41.36 6.37
N ASN A 162 -36.70 41.80 5.15
CA ASN A 162 -37.63 41.84 4.01
C ASN A 162 -37.30 40.79 2.93
N GLU A 163 -36.75 39.65 3.32
CA GLU A 163 -36.52 38.45 2.50
C GLU A 163 -35.68 38.61 1.21
N GLN A 164 -34.95 39.71 1.02
CA GLN A 164 -34.24 39.99 -0.24
C GLN A 164 -33.25 38.91 -0.71
N ILE A 165 -32.72 38.10 0.22
CA ILE A 165 -31.71 37.05 -0.07
C ILE A 165 -32.26 35.65 0.28
N LYS A 166 -33.57 35.51 0.56
CA LYS A 166 -34.17 34.22 0.95
C LYS A 166 -33.88 33.16 -0.11
N PRO A 167 -33.41 31.95 0.28
CA PRO A 167 -33.11 30.90 -0.68
C PRO A 167 -34.32 30.57 -1.56
N ALA A 168 -34.13 30.55 -2.87
CA ALA A 168 -35.20 30.23 -3.81
C ALA A 168 -35.49 28.72 -3.83
N THR A 169 -36.73 28.34 -4.18
CA THR A 169 -37.13 26.92 -4.29
C THR A 169 -36.24 26.16 -5.29
N PHE A 170 -35.76 26.81 -6.35
CA PHE A 170 -34.82 26.22 -7.30
C PHE A 170 -33.46 25.89 -6.66
N GLU A 171 -32.93 26.77 -5.81
CA GLU A 171 -31.65 26.54 -5.12
C GLU A 171 -31.77 25.36 -4.16
N LEU A 172 -32.88 25.27 -3.43
CA LEU A 172 -33.18 24.11 -2.57
C LEU A 172 -33.22 22.81 -3.37
N LYS A 173 -33.94 22.78 -4.50
CA LYS A 173 -34.01 21.58 -5.38
C LYS A 173 -32.62 21.20 -5.92
N LYS A 174 -31.82 22.19 -6.32
CA LYS A 174 -30.45 21.96 -6.81
C LYS A 174 -29.56 21.37 -5.71
N THR A 175 -29.67 21.87 -4.48
CA THR A 175 -28.94 21.37 -3.32
C THR A 175 -29.34 19.94 -2.97
N ILE A 176 -30.63 19.63 -2.96
CA ILE A 176 -31.13 18.26 -2.73
C ILE A 176 -30.56 17.29 -3.77
N TYR A 177 -30.57 17.66 -5.05
CA TYR A 177 -29.99 16.84 -6.11
C TYR A 177 -28.49 16.62 -5.94
N ALA A 178 -27.75 17.67 -5.58
CA ALA A 178 -26.33 17.59 -5.27
C ALA A 178 -26.04 16.64 -4.09
N LEU A 179 -26.85 16.71 -3.03
CA LEU A 179 -26.74 15.84 -1.86
C LEU A 179 -27.00 14.36 -2.21
N VAL A 180 -27.96 14.07 -3.08
CA VAL A 180 -28.21 12.69 -3.57
C VAL A 180 -26.99 12.15 -4.31
N ILE A 181 -26.37 12.95 -5.19
CA ILE A 181 -25.15 12.54 -5.90
C ILE A 181 -23.99 12.33 -4.93
N LEU A 182 -23.81 13.26 -3.97
CA LEU A 182 -22.79 13.13 -2.93
C LEU A 182 -22.98 11.87 -2.09
N ALA A 183 -24.21 11.52 -1.74
CA ALA A 183 -24.51 10.28 -1.03
C ALA A 183 -24.08 9.04 -1.83
N GLY A 184 -24.29 9.05 -3.15
CA GLY A 184 -23.78 8.03 -4.07
C GLY A 184 -22.25 7.97 -4.08
N LYS A 185 -21.57 9.13 -4.17
CA LYS A 185 -20.10 9.21 -4.14
C LYS A 185 -19.51 8.70 -2.82
N VAL A 186 -20.10 9.07 -1.68
CA VAL A 186 -19.70 8.57 -0.35
C VAL A 186 -19.93 7.06 -0.24
N SER A 187 -21.06 6.56 -0.74
CA SER A 187 -21.34 5.11 -0.72
C SER A 187 -20.34 4.34 -1.59
N MET A 188 -20.00 4.86 -2.78
CA MET A 188 -18.95 4.29 -3.62
C MET A 188 -17.57 4.32 -2.95
N TYR A 189 -17.25 5.41 -2.24
CA TYR A 189 -16.02 5.52 -1.47
C TYR A 189 -15.97 4.43 -0.39
N ASN A 190 -17.01 4.33 0.44
CA ASN A 190 -17.11 3.32 1.49
C ASN A 190 -17.04 1.90 0.93
N ALA A 191 -17.65 1.62 -0.24
CA ALA A 191 -17.58 0.32 -0.89
C ALA A 191 -16.20 0.00 -1.49
N LYS A 192 -15.47 1.00 -1.98
CA LYS A 192 -14.12 0.85 -2.54
C LYS A 192 -13.02 0.87 -1.48
N MET A 193 -13.35 1.27 -0.25
CA MET A 193 -12.38 1.33 0.85
C MET A 193 -11.87 -0.06 1.19
N ASN A 194 -10.66 -0.34 0.70
CA ASN A 194 -9.97 -1.59 0.94
C ASN A 194 -9.29 -1.51 2.31
N PRO A 195 -9.42 -2.49 3.21
CA PRO A 195 -8.79 -2.45 4.54
C PRO A 195 -7.26 -2.39 4.54
N GLN A 196 -6.62 -2.50 3.36
CA GLN A 196 -5.18 -2.42 3.16
C GLN A 196 -4.85 -1.40 2.07
N CYS A 197 -3.93 -0.47 2.37
CA CYS A 197 -3.48 0.52 1.39
C CYS A 197 -2.65 -0.14 0.28
N SER A 198 -2.47 0.56 -0.85
CA SER A 198 -1.70 0.05 -2.00
C SER A 198 -0.26 -0.35 -1.63
N LYS A 199 0.39 0.42 -0.75
CA LYS A 199 1.74 0.15 -0.23
C LYS A 199 1.77 -1.14 0.61
N CYS A 200 0.85 -1.29 1.57
CA CYS A 200 0.70 -2.49 2.40
C CYS A 200 0.40 -3.73 1.54
N LYS A 201 -0.49 -3.61 0.54
CA LYS A 201 -0.81 -4.68 -0.40
C LYS A 201 0.40 -5.08 -1.26
N ALA A 202 1.19 -4.09 -1.70
CA ALA A 202 2.41 -4.35 -2.45
C ALA A 202 3.48 -5.05 -1.59
N ALA A 203 3.67 -4.59 -0.35
CA ALA A 203 4.57 -5.22 0.62
C ALA A 203 4.17 -6.67 0.89
N MET A 204 2.88 -6.94 1.13
CA MET A 204 2.37 -8.31 1.32
C MET A 204 2.67 -9.22 0.13
N ARG A 205 2.44 -8.75 -1.10
CA ARG A 205 2.78 -9.51 -2.31
C ARG A 205 4.28 -9.76 -2.43
N LYS A 206 5.10 -8.76 -2.12
CA LYS A 206 6.56 -8.87 -2.17
C LYS A 206 7.09 -9.87 -1.14
N TYR A 207 6.57 -9.83 0.09
CA TYR A 207 6.91 -10.79 1.14
C TYR A 207 6.52 -12.21 0.72
N ASN A 208 5.28 -12.43 0.27
CA ASN A 208 4.80 -13.73 -0.17
C ASN A 208 5.61 -14.30 -1.34
N TYR A 209 6.04 -13.43 -2.27
CA TYR A 209 6.94 -13.84 -3.35
C TYR A 209 8.31 -14.26 -2.80
N SER A 210 8.89 -13.47 -1.90
CA SER A 210 10.18 -13.80 -1.26
C SER A 210 10.14 -15.14 -0.53
N VAL A 211 9.08 -15.42 0.23
CA VAL A 211 8.89 -16.72 0.92
C VAL A 211 8.90 -17.88 -0.08
N LYS A 212 8.12 -17.78 -1.16
CA LYS A 212 8.07 -18.81 -2.22
C LYS A 212 9.44 -19.01 -2.89
N GLU A 213 10.18 -17.94 -3.12
CA GLU A 213 11.50 -18.03 -3.74
C GLU A 213 12.52 -18.69 -2.81
N ILE A 214 12.47 -18.39 -1.50
CA ILE A 214 13.30 -19.05 -0.48
C ILE A 214 12.99 -20.55 -0.44
N GLU A 215 11.71 -20.94 -0.50
CA GLU A 215 11.31 -22.35 -0.58
C GLU A 215 11.84 -23.04 -1.85
N ARG A 216 11.81 -22.35 -3.00
CA ARG A 216 12.39 -22.88 -4.25
C ARG A 216 13.90 -23.09 -4.11
N MET A 217 14.64 -22.09 -3.61
CA MET A 217 16.09 -22.18 -3.41
C MET A 217 16.47 -23.34 -2.47
N ARG A 218 15.70 -23.56 -1.40
CA ARG A 218 15.87 -24.70 -0.49
C ARG A 218 15.71 -26.03 -1.22
N LYS A 219 14.69 -26.15 -2.08
CA LYS A 219 14.44 -27.36 -2.86
C LYS A 219 15.58 -27.62 -3.84
N ASP A 220 15.96 -26.61 -4.63
CA ASP A 220 17.04 -26.69 -5.61
C ASP A 220 18.36 -27.14 -4.94
N TYR A 221 18.68 -26.58 -3.77
CA TYR A 221 19.87 -26.97 -3.01
C TYR A 221 19.80 -28.40 -2.47
N THR A 222 18.61 -28.83 -2.03
CA THR A 222 18.40 -30.21 -1.54
C THR A 222 18.56 -31.22 -2.66
N ASP A 223 18.05 -30.93 -3.86
CA ASP A 223 18.15 -31.81 -5.02
C ASP A 223 19.61 -31.91 -5.51
N LEU A 224 20.34 -30.80 -5.56
CA LEU A 224 21.79 -30.78 -5.84
C LEU A 224 22.58 -31.61 -4.82
N LYS A 225 22.23 -31.51 -3.53
CA LYS A 225 22.88 -32.27 -2.48
C LYS A 225 22.60 -33.77 -2.63
N LYS A 226 21.37 -34.17 -2.94
CA LYS A 226 21.01 -35.57 -3.24
C LYS A 226 21.74 -36.11 -4.47
N GLU A 227 21.90 -35.32 -5.52
CA GLU A 227 22.68 -35.71 -6.69
C GLU A 227 24.17 -35.90 -6.38
N ALA A 228 24.74 -35.06 -5.51
CA ALA A 228 26.11 -35.18 -5.04
C ALA A 228 26.32 -36.36 -4.06
N GLU A 229 25.28 -36.74 -3.31
CA GLU A 229 25.29 -37.83 -2.34
C GLU A 229 24.95 -39.21 -2.94
N LYS A 230 24.57 -39.29 -4.23
CA LYS A 230 24.43 -40.59 -4.90
C LYS A 230 25.77 -41.34 -4.78
N PRO A 231 25.77 -42.58 -4.25
CA PRO A 231 27.00 -43.33 -4.06
C PRO A 231 27.74 -43.44 -5.40
N ALA A 232 29.08 -43.37 -5.32
CA ALA A 232 29.98 -43.48 -6.46
C ALA A 232 30.04 -44.92 -7.01
N GLU A 233 28.88 -45.53 -7.27
CA GLU A 233 28.78 -46.92 -7.72
C GLU A 233 28.92 -47.07 -9.25
N ASP A 234 29.02 -45.97 -10.00
CA ASP A 234 29.24 -46.00 -11.47
C ASP A 234 30.34 -45.06 -11.99
N LYS A 235 31.21 -44.54 -11.11
CA LYS A 235 32.39 -43.78 -11.56
C LYS A 235 33.55 -44.74 -11.78
N MET A 236 33.72 -45.20 -13.02
CA MET A 236 34.98 -45.84 -13.45
C MET A 236 36.15 -44.94 -13.04
N ASP A 237 37.14 -45.53 -12.36
CA ASP A 237 38.35 -44.83 -11.90
C ASP A 237 38.98 -44.01 -13.04
N MET A 238 39.39 -42.77 -12.75
CA MET A 238 39.83 -41.80 -13.77
C MET A 238 41.02 -42.34 -14.57
N LEU A 239 41.91 -43.10 -13.92
CA LEU A 239 43.01 -43.77 -14.58
C LEU A 239 42.51 -44.84 -15.57
N THR A 240 41.53 -45.63 -15.17
CA THR A 240 40.90 -46.64 -16.03
C THR A 240 40.20 -45.99 -17.23
N PHE A 241 39.54 -44.85 -17.02
CA PHE A 241 38.94 -44.05 -18.08
C PHE A 241 39.97 -43.53 -19.10
N LEU A 242 41.08 -42.96 -18.63
CA LEU A 242 42.13 -42.44 -19.50
C LEU A 242 42.79 -43.55 -20.31
N ASN A 243 43.16 -44.66 -19.67
CA ASN A 243 43.83 -45.77 -20.34
C ASN A 243 42.94 -46.43 -21.41
N LYS A 244 41.62 -46.52 -21.17
CA LYS A 244 40.67 -47.05 -22.15
C LYS A 244 40.48 -46.12 -23.35
N ASN A 245 40.41 -44.80 -23.12
CA ASN A 245 40.07 -43.82 -24.15
C ASN A 245 41.28 -43.25 -24.91
N TYR A 246 42.47 -43.38 -24.32
CA TYR A 246 43.74 -42.84 -24.82
C TYR A 246 44.88 -43.86 -24.58
N PRO A 247 44.80 -45.10 -25.10
CA PRO A 247 45.73 -46.17 -24.74
C PRO A 247 47.18 -45.86 -25.08
N THR A 248 47.41 -45.26 -26.25
CA THR A 248 48.75 -44.99 -26.82
C THR A 248 49.07 -43.50 -26.97
N ALA A 249 48.15 -42.60 -26.62
CA ALA A 249 48.36 -41.16 -26.78
C ALA A 249 49.18 -40.60 -25.61
N ASN A 250 50.30 -39.95 -25.94
CA ASN A 250 51.19 -39.30 -24.98
C ASN A 250 50.82 -37.82 -24.72
N ASP A 251 50.00 -37.22 -25.59
CA ASP A 251 49.51 -35.84 -25.48
C ASP A 251 48.10 -35.76 -26.11
N PHE A 252 47.15 -35.19 -25.39
CA PHE A 252 45.76 -34.97 -25.85
C PHE A 252 45.11 -33.79 -25.11
N LEU A 253 44.04 -33.22 -25.67
CA LEU A 253 43.41 -32.04 -25.11
C LEU A 253 42.50 -32.37 -23.92
N LEU A 254 42.57 -31.54 -22.87
CA LEU A 254 41.66 -31.65 -21.72
C LEU A 254 40.19 -31.41 -22.12
N SER A 255 39.95 -30.60 -23.15
CA SER A 255 38.61 -30.41 -23.75
C SER A 255 38.03 -31.70 -24.28
N ASP A 256 38.87 -32.56 -24.88
CA ASP A 256 38.44 -33.83 -25.44
C ASP A 256 38.14 -34.84 -24.33
N VAL A 257 38.94 -34.83 -23.26
CA VAL A 257 38.68 -35.62 -22.05
C VAL A 257 37.32 -35.23 -21.46
N LYS A 258 37.05 -33.93 -21.31
CA LYS A 258 35.77 -33.41 -20.81
C LYS A 258 34.58 -33.87 -21.68
N LYS A 259 34.75 -33.82 -23.00
CA LYS A 259 33.72 -34.25 -23.95
C LYS A 259 33.44 -35.74 -23.83
N LYS A 260 34.48 -36.58 -23.90
CA LYS A 260 34.34 -38.05 -23.80
C LYS A 260 33.82 -38.50 -22.43
N TYR A 261 34.19 -37.80 -21.35
CA TYR A 261 33.71 -38.11 -20.00
C TYR A 261 32.20 -37.86 -19.89
N LYS A 262 31.72 -36.74 -20.45
CA LYS A 262 30.28 -36.45 -20.55
C LYS A 262 29.55 -37.47 -21.41
N GLU A 263 30.12 -37.86 -22.54
CA GLU A 263 29.51 -38.88 -23.44
C GLU A 263 29.43 -40.26 -22.77
N THR A 264 30.44 -40.62 -21.96
CA THR A 264 30.52 -41.95 -21.33
C THR A 264 29.64 -42.06 -20.09
N PHE A 265 29.59 -41.02 -19.24
CA PHE A 265 28.93 -41.08 -17.93
C PHE A 265 27.71 -40.15 -17.81
N GLY A 266 27.40 -39.34 -18.83
CA GLY A 266 26.36 -38.31 -18.75
C GLY A 266 26.68 -37.14 -17.81
N ILE A 267 27.85 -37.15 -17.15
CA ILE A 267 28.24 -36.18 -16.13
C ILE A 267 29.12 -35.09 -16.74
N VAL A 268 28.77 -33.83 -16.49
CA VAL A 268 29.60 -32.67 -16.87
C VAL A 268 30.53 -32.33 -15.72
N LYS A 269 31.85 -32.43 -15.94
CA LYS A 269 32.88 -31.94 -14.99
C LYS A 269 33.50 -30.63 -15.48
N THR A 270 33.85 -29.75 -14.54
CA THR A 270 34.63 -28.54 -14.84
C THR A 270 36.08 -28.92 -15.17
N PHE A 271 36.83 -28.00 -15.78
CA PHE A 271 38.24 -28.24 -16.09
C PHE A 271 39.08 -28.39 -14.82
N ASP A 272 38.74 -27.68 -13.74
CA ASP A 272 39.46 -27.76 -12.47
C ASP A 272 39.32 -29.14 -11.83
N ILE A 273 38.10 -29.69 -11.78
CA ILE A 273 37.84 -31.03 -11.24
C ILE A 273 38.55 -32.11 -12.08
N LEU A 274 38.46 -32.01 -13.41
CA LEU A 274 39.14 -32.97 -14.29
C LEU A 274 40.65 -32.91 -14.12
N ARG A 275 41.21 -31.71 -13.95
CA ARG A 275 42.65 -31.54 -13.72
C ARG A 275 43.09 -32.21 -12.43
N GLU A 276 42.38 -31.96 -11.32
CA GLU A 276 42.69 -32.57 -10.02
C GLU A 276 42.63 -34.09 -10.10
N GLU A 277 41.58 -34.66 -10.71
CA GLU A 277 41.43 -36.11 -10.83
C GLU A 277 42.48 -36.76 -11.75
N ILE A 278 42.86 -36.09 -12.84
CA ILE A 278 43.90 -36.58 -13.76
C ILE A 278 45.27 -36.53 -13.09
N GLU A 279 45.63 -35.42 -12.45
CA GLU A 279 46.93 -35.27 -11.77
C GLU A 279 47.02 -36.21 -10.53
N ALA A 280 45.90 -36.51 -9.87
CA ALA A 280 45.84 -37.48 -8.78
C ALA A 280 46.23 -38.91 -9.21
N THR A 281 46.13 -39.25 -10.51
CA THR A 281 46.59 -40.55 -11.03
C THR A 281 48.11 -40.71 -10.99
N LYS A 282 48.86 -39.60 -10.86
CA LYS A 282 50.34 -39.52 -10.91
C LYS A 282 51.00 -40.06 -12.19
N LEU A 283 50.21 -40.44 -13.20
CA LEU A 283 50.69 -40.94 -14.50
C LEU A 283 50.47 -39.94 -15.63
N PHE A 284 49.70 -38.88 -15.35
CA PHE A 284 49.39 -37.83 -16.31
C PHE A 284 49.55 -36.46 -15.64
N LYS A 285 49.90 -35.46 -16.45
CA LYS A 285 50.05 -34.08 -16.03
C LYS A 285 49.29 -33.15 -16.97
N VAL A 286 48.56 -32.19 -16.41
CA VAL A 286 47.88 -31.16 -17.21
C VAL A 286 48.80 -29.95 -17.33
N MET A 287 49.05 -29.51 -18.56
CA MET A 287 49.84 -28.32 -18.88
C MET A 287 49.00 -27.32 -19.67
N ASN A 288 49.27 -26.04 -19.49
CA ASN A 288 48.62 -24.96 -20.24
C ASN A 288 49.64 -24.35 -21.20
N HIS A 289 49.28 -24.25 -22.47
CA HIS A 289 50.02 -23.50 -23.47
C HIS A 289 49.05 -22.58 -24.22
N HIS A 290 49.22 -21.26 -24.10
CA HIS A 290 48.38 -20.25 -24.76
C HIS A 290 46.85 -20.47 -24.55
N ASN A 291 46.42 -20.73 -23.31
CA ASN A 291 45.03 -21.03 -22.92
C ASN A 291 44.46 -22.34 -23.49
N ILE A 292 45.31 -23.22 -23.98
CA ILE A 292 44.96 -24.58 -24.39
C ILE A 292 45.54 -25.55 -23.36
N TYR A 293 44.66 -26.37 -22.78
CA TYR A 293 45.03 -27.35 -21.76
C TYR A 293 45.31 -28.71 -22.39
N HIS A 294 46.54 -29.16 -22.24
CA HIS A 294 47.04 -30.46 -22.70
C HIS A 294 47.21 -31.41 -21.53
N VAL A 295 46.84 -32.67 -21.72
CA VAL A 295 47.09 -33.77 -20.80
C VAL A 295 48.23 -34.59 -21.38
N LYS A 296 49.37 -34.63 -20.68
CA LYS A 296 50.53 -35.42 -21.08
C LYS A 296 50.71 -36.62 -20.17
N ARG A 297 51.07 -37.76 -20.76
CA ARG A 297 51.51 -38.93 -19.99
C ARG A 297 52.94 -38.69 -19.48
N LEU A 298 53.19 -39.02 -18.21
CA LEU A 298 54.49 -38.91 -17.54
C LEU A 298 55.38 -40.13 -17.84
#